data_AF-A0A2I1D7Y0-F1
#
_entry.id   AF-A0A2I1D7Y0-F1
#
_cell.length_a   1.000
_cell.length_b   1.000
_cell.length_c   1.000
_cell.angle_alpha   90.00
_cell.angle_beta   90.00
_cell.angle_gamma   90.00
#
_symmetry.space_group_name_H-M   'P 1'
#
loop_
_entity.id
_entity.type
_entity.pdbx_description
1 polymer ?
#
loop_
_entity_poly.entity_id
_entity_poly.type
_entity_poly.pdbx_seq_one_letter_code
_entity_poly.pdbx_strand_id
1 'polypeptide(L)'
;MSASLPSRQIPAFLARRQPRVLSTGRRFQSSSAGQTQNPSYPLYPSVSQLLHQNGIPESDLSKIPASGPKGRLLKGDVLAYIGAIPRDYPSSQAQRLEQLSHLDLSNIKIAAPPAPAEPAKVEEPEKPVARAPPTTSVAVSISLAAVLSVQNKLSETLGVNVPLSTFLARAADLANDDLPRSSTDKRSADELFDEVLGADPIVTSRGDYIPELNAFDGPIQSAPRVQDDLIDLLSGQSKKRTATRVAAAPEEPATNVFSLTVPLSDKKRAQTFLDRVQALLTVEPGRLVL
;
A
#
# COMPACT_ATOMS: atom_id res chain seq x y z
N MET A 1 -72.96 -1.94 -37.93
CA MET A 1 -71.81 -1.34 -38.66
C MET A 1 -71.04 -0.50 -37.67
N SER A 2 -69.84 -0.95 -37.33
CA SER A 2 -68.99 -0.59 -36.20
C SER A 2 -68.49 0.85 -36.21
N ALA A 3 -68.67 1.56 -35.10
CA ALA A 3 -68.02 2.85 -34.85
C ALA A 3 -66.56 2.62 -34.43
N SER A 4 -65.62 3.04 -35.29
CA SER A 4 -64.18 3.00 -35.04
C SER A 4 -63.76 4.18 -34.16
N LEU A 5 -63.30 3.89 -32.93
CA LEU A 5 -62.61 4.84 -32.06
C LEU A 5 -61.14 4.97 -32.50
N PRO A 6 -60.59 6.18 -32.70
CA PRO A 6 -59.17 6.34 -32.98
C PRO A 6 -58.35 6.20 -31.70
N SER A 7 -57.44 5.23 -31.73
CA SER A 7 -56.31 5.11 -30.81
C SER A 7 -55.33 6.27 -30.96
N ARG A 8 -54.68 6.63 -29.85
CA ARG A 8 -53.48 7.49 -29.68
C ARG A 8 -53.71 8.98 -29.41
N GLN A 9 -53.81 9.31 -28.14
CA GLN A 9 -53.14 10.49 -27.60
C GLN A 9 -52.48 10.12 -26.26
N ILE A 10 -51.19 9.81 -26.30
CA ILE A 10 -50.33 9.84 -25.11
C ILE A 10 -49.78 11.26 -25.04
N PRO A 11 -49.93 12.00 -23.92
CA PRO A 11 -49.51 13.39 -23.85
C PRO A 11 -47.99 13.50 -23.95
N ALA A 12 -47.54 14.34 -24.88
CA ALA A 12 -46.14 14.68 -25.16
C ALA A 12 -45.48 15.56 -24.07
N PHE A 13 -45.73 15.28 -22.79
CA PHE A 13 -45.23 16.08 -21.66
C PHE A 13 -44.14 15.40 -20.82
N LEU A 14 -43.80 14.13 -21.08
CA LEU A 14 -42.73 13.42 -20.36
C LEU A 14 -41.43 13.21 -21.16
N ALA A 15 -41.32 13.75 -22.37
CA ALA A 15 -40.11 13.65 -23.20
C ALA A 15 -39.17 14.87 -23.09
N ARG A 16 -39.34 15.72 -22.07
CA ARG A 16 -38.65 17.02 -21.96
C ARG A 16 -37.72 17.18 -20.75
N ARG A 17 -37.15 16.12 -20.19
CA ARG A 17 -36.04 16.26 -19.20
C ARG A 17 -35.04 15.10 -19.26
N GLN A 18 -34.52 14.80 -20.44
CA GLN A 18 -33.17 14.22 -20.49
C GLN A 18 -32.19 15.39 -20.64
N PRO A 19 -31.21 15.57 -19.74
CA PRO A 19 -30.14 16.50 -20.01
C PRO A 19 -29.46 15.98 -21.27
N ARG A 20 -29.47 16.79 -22.33
CA ARG A 20 -28.54 16.57 -23.44
C ARG A 20 -27.17 16.61 -22.80
N VAL A 21 -26.55 15.44 -22.64
CA VAL A 21 -25.13 15.35 -22.33
C VAL A 21 -24.46 15.98 -23.54
N LEU A 22 -24.13 17.26 -23.42
CA LEU A 22 -23.27 17.95 -24.36
C LEU A 22 -21.95 17.21 -24.27
N SER A 23 -21.73 16.28 -25.20
CA SER A 23 -20.47 15.60 -25.42
C SER A 23 -19.45 16.66 -25.85
N THR A 24 -18.96 17.40 -24.85
CA THR A 24 -17.84 18.34 -24.96
C THR A 24 -16.51 17.60 -24.93
N GLY A 25 -16.49 16.31 -25.25
CA GLY A 25 -15.29 15.64 -25.72
C GLY A 25 -15.07 16.01 -27.18
N ARG A 26 -14.36 17.11 -27.45
CA ARG A 26 -13.69 17.24 -28.76
C ARG A 26 -12.78 16.03 -28.87
N ARG A 27 -13.16 15.04 -29.67
CA ARG A 27 -12.28 13.95 -30.04
C ARG A 27 -11.00 14.57 -30.59
N PHE A 28 -9.89 14.42 -29.88
CA PHE A 28 -8.58 14.69 -30.41
C PHE A 28 -8.32 13.59 -31.43
N GLN A 29 -8.76 13.81 -32.68
CA GLN A 29 -8.46 12.91 -33.78
C GLN A 29 -6.96 13.03 -34.02
N SER A 30 -6.16 12.10 -33.48
CA SER A 30 -4.76 12.02 -33.83
C SER A 30 -4.67 11.42 -35.24
N SER A 31 -3.94 12.06 -36.13
CA SER A 31 -3.74 11.55 -37.48
C SER A 31 -2.61 10.50 -37.42
N SER A 32 -2.98 9.23 -37.60
CA SER A 32 -2.04 8.10 -37.62
C SER A 32 -1.34 7.89 -38.97
N ALA A 33 -1.74 8.64 -40.00
CA ALA A 33 -1.06 8.65 -41.29
C ALA A 33 -0.02 9.78 -41.30
N GLY A 34 1.18 9.52 -41.80
CA GLY A 34 2.33 10.44 -41.89
C GLY A 34 2.04 11.72 -42.69
N GLN A 35 1.17 12.55 -42.14
CA GLN A 35 0.82 13.86 -42.64
C GLN A 35 1.89 14.83 -42.18
N THR A 36 2.37 15.63 -43.12
CA THR A 36 3.28 16.73 -42.85
C THR A 36 2.48 17.89 -42.26
N GLN A 37 3.16 18.91 -41.72
CA GLN A 37 2.49 20.07 -41.14
C GLN A 37 1.43 20.67 -42.08
N ASN A 38 0.20 20.81 -41.59
CA ASN A 38 -0.83 21.57 -42.28
C ASN A 38 -0.59 23.09 -42.13
N PRO A 39 -0.42 23.84 -43.24
CA PRO A 39 -0.13 25.28 -43.20
C PRO A 39 -1.33 26.11 -42.70
N SER A 40 -2.51 25.51 -42.64
CA SER A 40 -3.72 26.14 -42.09
C SER A 40 -3.65 26.41 -40.59
N TYR A 41 -2.72 25.78 -39.85
CA TYR A 41 -2.56 25.99 -38.41
C TYR A 41 -1.22 26.66 -38.11
N PRO A 42 -1.22 27.77 -37.35
CA PRO A 42 0.03 28.42 -36.94
C PRO A 42 0.82 27.50 -36.00
N LEU A 43 2.14 27.65 -36.04
CA LEU A 43 3.04 26.96 -35.12
C LEU A 43 2.80 27.42 -33.68
N TYR A 44 2.97 26.50 -32.73
CA TYR A 44 2.98 26.88 -31.31
C TYR A 44 4.25 27.66 -30.98
N PRO A 45 4.20 28.62 -30.03
CA PRO A 45 5.39 29.38 -29.61
C PRO A 45 6.54 28.47 -29.18
N SER A 46 6.24 27.41 -28.42
CA SER A 46 7.23 26.42 -27.98
C SER A 46 7.86 25.64 -29.14
N VAL A 47 7.10 25.35 -30.19
CA VAL A 47 7.59 24.67 -31.39
C VAL A 47 8.45 25.62 -32.22
N SER A 48 8.01 26.86 -32.44
CA SER A 48 8.78 27.87 -33.16
C SER A 48 10.12 28.17 -32.48
N GLN A 49 10.13 28.32 -31.15
CA GLN A 49 11.34 28.52 -30.37
C GLN A 49 12.29 27.32 -30.50
N LEU A 50 11.77 26.10 -30.43
CA LEU A 50 12.58 24.89 -30.52
C LEU A 50 13.18 24.72 -31.91
N LEU A 51 12.43 25.00 -32.99
CA LEU A 51 12.95 24.99 -34.35
C LEU A 51 14.08 26.01 -34.54
N HIS A 52 13.89 27.23 -34.03
CA HIS A 52 14.92 28.28 -34.09
C HIS A 52 16.18 27.89 -33.30
N GLN A 53 16.01 27.31 -32.10
CA GLN A 53 17.13 26.88 -31.26
C GLN A 53 17.96 25.77 -31.89
N ASN A 54 17.31 24.85 -32.62
CA ASN A 54 17.98 23.73 -33.28
C ASN A 54 18.38 24.05 -34.72
N GLY A 55 18.21 25.30 -35.18
CA GLY A 55 18.60 25.74 -36.51
C GLY A 55 17.83 25.06 -37.66
N ILE A 56 16.62 24.56 -37.40
CA ILE A 56 15.79 23.89 -38.41
C ILE A 56 15.03 24.97 -39.19
N PRO A 57 15.28 25.13 -40.51
CA PRO A 57 14.58 26.11 -41.32
C PRO A 57 13.12 25.70 -41.56
N GLU A 58 12.24 26.68 -41.79
CA GLU A 58 10.82 26.42 -42.04
C GLU A 58 10.56 25.54 -43.28
N SER A 59 11.52 25.45 -44.20
CA SER A 59 11.46 24.55 -45.35
C SER A 59 11.48 23.07 -44.98
N ASP A 60 12.09 22.72 -43.84
CA ASP A 60 12.21 21.33 -43.38
C ASP A 60 10.97 20.87 -42.59
N LEU A 61 10.01 21.77 -42.33
CA LEU A 61 8.74 21.45 -41.69
C LEU A 61 7.94 20.37 -42.44
N SER A 62 8.05 20.35 -43.76
CA SER A 62 7.43 19.32 -44.60
C SER A 62 8.07 17.94 -44.46
N LYS A 63 9.23 17.81 -43.82
CA LYS A 63 9.90 16.52 -43.58
C LYS A 63 9.54 15.92 -42.22
N ILE A 64 8.98 16.72 -41.32
CA ILE A 64 8.63 16.30 -39.97
C ILE A 64 7.23 15.67 -39.99
N PRO A 65 7.07 14.41 -39.55
CA PRO A 65 5.76 13.79 -39.44
C PRO A 65 4.96 14.45 -38.31
N ALA A 66 3.76 14.92 -38.59
CA ALA A 66 2.90 15.58 -37.61
C ALA A 66 1.92 14.59 -36.98
N SER A 67 2.07 14.34 -35.68
CA SER A 67 1.18 13.44 -34.92
C SER A 67 -0.02 14.17 -34.30
N GLY A 68 0.02 15.50 -34.26
CA GLY A 68 -1.03 16.30 -33.63
C GLY A 68 -2.34 16.35 -34.41
N PRO A 69 -3.44 16.75 -33.75
CA PRO A 69 -4.77 16.71 -34.34
C PRO A 69 -4.85 17.58 -35.58
N LYS A 70 -5.41 17.00 -36.65
CA LYS A 70 -5.47 17.60 -37.99
C LYS A 70 -4.09 17.94 -38.55
N GLY A 71 -3.12 17.00 -38.46
CA GLY A 71 -1.77 17.18 -39.02
C GLY A 71 -1.02 18.38 -38.44
N ARG A 72 -1.24 18.66 -37.15
CA ARG A 72 -0.59 19.75 -36.44
C ARG A 72 0.74 19.28 -35.88
N LEU A 73 1.78 20.10 -36.06
CA LEU A 73 3.12 19.80 -35.55
C LEU A 73 3.19 20.02 -34.02
N LEU A 74 3.61 18.99 -33.29
CA LEU A 74 3.77 19.03 -31.83
C LEU A 74 5.24 19.06 -31.41
N LYS A 75 5.49 19.44 -30.14
CA LYS A 75 6.84 19.45 -29.55
C LYS A 75 7.51 18.07 -29.64
N GLY A 76 6.74 17.00 -29.40
CA GLY A 76 7.22 15.62 -29.50
C GLY A 76 7.71 15.26 -30.91
N ASP A 77 7.03 15.76 -31.94
CA ASP A 77 7.39 15.49 -33.34
C ASP A 77 8.74 16.12 -33.71
N VAL A 78 9.00 17.36 -33.27
CA VAL A 78 10.31 17.99 -33.49
C VAL A 78 11.41 17.29 -32.69
N LEU A 79 11.14 16.90 -31.45
CA LEU A 79 12.12 16.20 -30.62
C LEU A 79 12.46 14.81 -31.19
N ALA A 80 11.47 14.11 -31.75
CA ALA A 80 11.67 12.86 -32.47
C ALA A 80 12.48 13.06 -33.76
N TYR A 81 12.29 14.19 -34.46
CA TYR A 81 13.07 14.54 -35.64
C TYR A 81 14.54 14.87 -35.31
N ILE A 82 14.78 15.59 -34.21
CA ILE A 82 16.14 15.89 -33.71
C ILE A 82 16.85 14.62 -33.21
N GLY A 83 16.09 13.57 -32.84
CA GLY A 83 16.62 12.32 -32.29
C GLY A 83 16.78 12.31 -30.77
N ALA A 84 16.21 13.29 -30.07
CA ALA A 84 16.20 13.32 -28.60
C ALA A 84 15.23 12.27 -28.01
N ILE A 85 14.27 11.81 -28.82
CA ILE A 85 13.26 10.80 -28.47
C ILE A 85 13.17 9.80 -29.64
N PRO A 86 12.83 8.51 -29.40
CA PRO A 86 12.58 7.56 -30.49
C PRO A 86 11.55 8.05 -31.51
N ARG A 87 11.78 7.80 -32.80
CA ARG A 87 10.95 8.32 -33.91
C ARG A 87 9.47 7.89 -33.83
N ASP A 88 9.22 6.69 -33.34
CA ASP A 88 7.87 6.09 -33.29
C ASP A 88 7.09 6.45 -32.02
N TYR A 89 7.76 7.04 -31.02
CA TYR A 89 7.18 7.38 -29.72
C TYR A 89 5.94 8.29 -29.79
N PRO A 90 5.92 9.41 -30.56
CA PRO A 90 4.73 10.26 -30.63
C PRO A 90 3.53 9.50 -31.21
N SER A 91 3.73 8.69 -32.25
CA SER A 91 2.67 7.87 -32.85
C SER A 91 2.16 6.77 -31.93
N SER A 92 3.03 6.04 -31.23
CA SER A 92 2.61 5.00 -30.29
C SER A 92 1.86 5.57 -29.10
N GLN A 93 2.29 6.73 -28.61
CA GLN A 93 1.65 7.39 -27.48
C GLN A 93 0.27 7.92 -27.86
N ALA A 94 0.11 8.48 -29.06
CA ALA A 94 -1.19 8.89 -29.57
C ALA A 94 -2.18 7.72 -29.63
N GLN A 95 -1.75 6.56 -30.15
CA GLN A 95 -2.58 5.35 -30.20
C GLN A 95 -2.96 4.84 -28.81
N ARG A 96 -2.01 4.81 -27.86
CA ARG A 96 -2.27 4.40 -26.47
C ARG A 96 -3.27 5.33 -25.79
N LEU A 97 -3.13 6.64 -25.99
CA LEU A 97 -4.07 7.62 -25.45
C LEU A 97 -5.45 7.49 -26.07
N GLU A 98 -5.55 7.21 -27.37
CA GLU A 98 -6.85 6.94 -28.02
C GLU A 98 -7.52 5.71 -27.41
N GLN A 99 -6.78 4.62 -27.19
CA GLN A 99 -7.28 3.42 -26.53
C GLN A 99 -7.76 3.69 -25.10
N LEU A 100 -6.96 4.41 -24.29
CA LEU A 100 -7.31 4.72 -22.90
C LEU A 100 -8.39 5.81 -22.76
N SER A 101 -8.56 6.65 -23.78
CA SER A 101 -9.60 7.68 -23.80
C SER A 101 -11.00 7.11 -23.95
N HIS A 102 -11.11 5.92 -24.54
CA HIS A 102 -12.36 5.20 -24.63
C HIS A 102 -12.64 4.52 -23.28
N LEU A 103 -13.49 5.13 -22.46
CA LEU A 103 -14.01 4.46 -21.27
C LEU A 103 -14.92 3.32 -21.71
N ASP A 104 -14.43 2.08 -21.60
CA ASP A 104 -15.19 0.87 -21.93
C ASP A 104 -16.32 0.65 -20.93
N LEU A 105 -17.48 1.26 -21.21
CA LEU A 105 -18.70 1.08 -20.41
C LEU A 105 -19.46 -0.22 -20.75
N SER A 106 -18.91 -1.07 -21.61
CA SER A 106 -19.56 -2.30 -22.11
C SER A 106 -19.84 -3.34 -21.02
N ASN A 107 -19.09 -3.32 -19.91
CA ASN A 107 -19.22 -4.26 -18.79
C ASN A 107 -19.81 -3.63 -17.51
N ILE A 108 -20.53 -2.51 -17.62
CA ILE A 108 -21.15 -1.89 -16.45
C ILE A 108 -22.52 -2.55 -16.20
N LYS A 109 -22.59 -3.35 -15.15
CA LYS A 109 -23.86 -3.76 -14.53
C LYS A 109 -24.45 -2.54 -13.85
N ILE A 110 -25.43 -1.90 -14.48
CA ILE A 110 -26.17 -0.77 -13.90
C ILE A 110 -26.82 -1.28 -12.61
N ALA A 111 -26.34 -0.79 -11.47
CA ALA A 111 -26.99 -1.07 -10.19
C ALA A 111 -28.43 -0.54 -10.27
N ALA A 112 -29.39 -1.38 -9.86
CA ALA A 112 -30.80 -1.00 -9.87
C ALA A 112 -30.97 0.33 -9.12
N PRO A 113 -31.72 1.30 -9.69
CA PRO A 113 -31.96 2.57 -9.01
C PRO A 113 -32.58 2.29 -7.63
N PRO A 114 -32.13 2.98 -6.57
CA PRO A 114 -32.70 2.80 -5.25
C PRO A 114 -34.20 3.08 -5.34
N ALA A 115 -34.98 2.10 -4.89
CA ALA A 115 -36.43 2.22 -4.85
C ALA A 115 -36.81 3.50 -4.08
N PRO A 116 -37.78 4.29 -4.59
CA PRO A 116 -38.20 5.51 -3.93
C PRO A 116 -38.69 5.19 -2.52
N ALA A 117 -38.15 5.93 -1.55
CA ALA A 117 -38.44 5.78 -0.14
C ALA A 117 -39.93 5.99 0.15
N GLU A 118 -40.58 4.94 0.66
CA GLU A 118 -41.83 5.08 1.41
C GLU A 118 -41.52 5.46 2.86
N PRO A 119 -42.31 6.37 3.47
CA PRO A 119 -41.98 6.95 4.77
C PRO A 119 -42.25 5.98 5.93
N ALA A 120 -41.19 5.83 6.74
CA ALA A 120 -41.15 5.56 8.17
C ALA A 120 -42.33 4.79 8.80
N LYS A 121 -42.08 3.52 9.13
CA LYS A 121 -42.61 2.93 10.37
C LYS A 121 -41.45 2.41 11.21
N VAL A 122 -41.34 3.01 12.39
CA VAL A 122 -40.40 2.71 13.47
C VAL A 122 -40.70 1.31 13.99
N GLU A 123 -39.68 0.45 14.06
CA GLU A 123 -39.29 -0.34 15.24
C GLU A 123 -38.04 -1.17 14.94
N GLU A 124 -37.06 -1.01 15.82
CA GLU A 124 -35.74 -1.66 15.91
C GLU A 124 -35.84 -3.19 16.12
N PRO A 125 -34.80 -3.98 15.78
CA PRO A 125 -33.51 -3.85 16.42
C PRO A 125 -32.31 -3.83 15.44
N GLU A 126 -31.39 -2.93 15.75
CA GLU A 126 -29.95 -3.08 15.58
C GLU A 126 -29.49 -3.61 14.21
N LYS A 127 -29.20 -2.63 13.33
CA LYS A 127 -28.20 -2.82 12.27
C LYS A 127 -27.00 -3.55 12.88
N PRO A 128 -26.53 -4.68 12.32
CA PRO A 128 -25.26 -5.23 12.74
C PRO A 128 -24.24 -4.12 12.48
N VAL A 129 -23.69 -3.60 13.58
CA VAL A 129 -22.47 -2.81 13.61
C VAL A 129 -21.55 -3.40 12.56
N ALA A 130 -21.07 -2.56 11.64
CA ALA A 130 -20.04 -2.91 10.67
C ALA A 130 -19.06 -3.85 11.35
N ARG A 131 -19.14 -5.15 10.98
CA ARG A 131 -18.41 -6.21 11.66
C ARG A 131 -16.95 -5.78 11.64
N ALA A 132 -16.38 -5.47 12.80
CA ALA A 132 -14.98 -5.11 12.89
C ALA A 132 -14.20 -6.11 12.04
N PRO A 133 -13.29 -5.66 11.15
CA PRO A 133 -12.60 -6.56 10.25
C PRO A 133 -12.01 -7.68 11.12
N PRO A 134 -12.18 -8.96 10.75
CA PRO A 134 -11.66 -10.07 11.54
C PRO A 134 -10.17 -9.82 11.80
N THR A 135 -9.84 -9.53 13.06
CA THR A 135 -8.48 -9.34 13.52
C THR A 135 -7.89 -10.72 13.79
N THR A 136 -6.62 -10.90 13.46
CA THR A 136 -5.88 -12.13 13.70
C THR A 136 -4.63 -11.79 14.46
N SER A 137 -4.36 -12.56 15.51
CA SER A 137 -3.10 -12.50 16.24
C SER A 137 -2.08 -13.40 15.54
N VAL A 138 -0.92 -12.84 15.21
CA VAL A 138 0.26 -13.59 14.76
C VAL A 138 1.29 -13.51 15.88
N ALA A 139 1.83 -14.66 16.29
CA ALA A 139 2.79 -14.73 17.39
C ALA A 139 4.06 -15.51 16.97
N VAL A 140 5.23 -14.99 17.33
CA VAL A 140 6.54 -15.61 17.07
C VAL A 140 7.38 -15.57 18.35
N SER A 141 8.00 -16.70 18.71
CA SER A 141 8.93 -16.80 19.85
C SER A 141 10.34 -16.37 19.44
N ILE A 142 10.92 -15.39 20.13
CA ILE A 142 12.25 -14.82 19.83
C ILE A 142 13.12 -14.88 21.09
N SER A 143 14.37 -15.31 20.93
CA SER A 143 15.38 -15.33 21.99
C SER A 143 16.12 -13.98 22.07
N LEU A 144 16.21 -13.38 23.27
CA LEU A 144 16.90 -12.09 23.48
C LEU A 144 18.36 -12.21 23.96
N ALA A 145 18.93 -13.41 24.00
CA ALA A 145 20.28 -13.65 24.52
C ALA A 145 21.36 -12.82 23.79
N ALA A 146 21.24 -12.67 22.47
CA ALA A 146 22.19 -11.88 21.67
C ALA A 146 22.17 -10.40 22.06
N VAL A 147 20.98 -9.82 22.29
CA VAL A 147 20.81 -8.42 22.71
C VAL A 147 21.44 -8.19 24.09
N LEU A 148 21.21 -9.09 25.04
CA LEU A 148 21.81 -9.02 26.38
C LEU A 148 23.35 -9.09 26.31
N SER A 149 23.89 -9.93 25.43
CA SER A 149 25.34 -10.02 25.24
C SER A 149 25.94 -8.70 24.72
N VAL A 150 25.23 -8.00 23.83
CA VAL A 150 25.67 -6.68 23.32
C VAL A 150 25.50 -5.60 24.38
N GLN A 151 24.42 -5.63 25.14
CA GLN A 151 24.21 -4.69 26.26
C GLN A 151 25.36 -4.79 27.27
N ASN A 152 25.77 -6.00 27.65
CA ASN A 152 26.91 -6.21 28.56
C ASN A 152 28.23 -5.76 27.94
N LYS A 153 28.46 -6.02 26.65
CA LYS A 153 29.66 -5.52 25.95
C LYS A 153 29.72 -3.99 25.90
N LEU A 154 28.59 -3.33 25.64
CA LEU A 154 28.52 -1.86 25.58
C LEU A 154 28.70 -1.24 26.96
N SER A 155 28.14 -1.84 28.01
CA SER A 155 28.34 -1.36 29.37
C SER A 155 29.79 -1.54 29.83
N GLU A 156 30.46 -2.64 29.45
CA GLU A 156 31.87 -2.88 29.75
C GLU A 156 32.82 -1.95 28.97
N THR A 157 32.55 -1.70 27.69
CA THR A 157 33.47 -0.95 26.80
C THR A 157 33.27 0.55 26.86
N LEU A 158 32.02 1.01 26.89
CA LEU A 158 31.67 2.43 26.81
C LEU A 158 31.08 2.97 28.13
N GLY A 159 30.75 2.10 29.09
CA GLY A 159 30.07 2.51 30.33
C GLY A 159 28.62 2.96 30.12
N VAL A 160 28.08 2.80 28.90
CA VAL A 160 26.72 3.24 28.53
C VAL A 160 25.79 2.04 28.57
N ASN A 161 24.72 2.15 29.38
CA ASN A 161 23.66 1.15 29.45
C ASN A 161 22.49 1.55 28.53
N VAL A 162 22.35 0.87 27.41
CA VAL A 162 21.26 1.05 26.47
C VAL A 162 20.08 0.13 26.89
N PRO A 163 18.88 0.67 27.19
CA PRO A 163 17.77 -0.15 27.67
C PRO A 163 17.19 -1.02 26.55
N LEU A 164 16.72 -2.23 26.89
CA LEU A 164 16.14 -3.20 25.93
C LEU A 164 15.00 -2.61 25.08
N SER A 165 14.22 -1.70 25.65
CA SER A 165 13.14 -0.99 24.93
C SER A 165 13.63 -0.25 23.70
N THR A 166 14.85 0.30 23.72
CA THR A 166 15.41 1.02 22.57
C THR A 166 15.81 0.08 21.45
N PHE A 167 16.36 -1.10 21.77
CA PHE A 167 16.64 -2.14 20.77
C PHE A 167 15.34 -2.62 20.10
N LEU A 168 14.28 -2.80 20.89
CA LEU A 168 12.98 -3.21 20.37
C LEU A 168 12.35 -2.12 19.49
N ALA A 169 12.40 -0.85 19.93
CA ALA A 169 11.89 0.28 19.14
C ALA A 169 12.64 0.41 17.80
N ARG A 170 13.97 0.36 17.82
CA ARG A 170 14.80 0.42 16.61
C ARG A 170 14.57 -0.78 15.68
N ALA A 171 14.45 -1.98 16.25
CA ALA A 171 14.14 -3.17 15.47
C ALA A 171 12.76 -3.07 14.81
N ALA A 172 11.76 -2.53 15.53
CA ALA A 172 10.42 -2.30 14.99
C ALA A 172 10.43 -1.24 13.88
N ASP A 173 11.13 -0.11 14.08
CA ASP A 173 11.26 0.95 13.08
C ASP A 173 11.86 0.42 11.77
N LEU A 174 12.98 -0.32 11.86
CA LEU A 174 13.64 -0.90 10.68
C LEU A 174 12.82 -2.01 10.02
N ALA A 175 12.12 -2.82 10.82
CA ALA A 175 11.25 -3.86 10.28
C ALA A 175 10.04 -3.28 9.52
N ASN A 176 9.64 -2.05 9.85
CA ASN A 176 8.50 -1.36 9.27
C ASN A 176 8.76 -0.72 7.89
N ASP A 177 10.00 -0.40 7.52
CA ASP A 177 10.29 0.40 6.32
C ASP A 177 9.98 -0.33 4.99
N ASP A 178 10.39 -1.59 4.83
CA ASP A 178 10.33 -2.31 3.55
C ASP A 178 9.26 -3.40 3.49
N LEU A 179 8.11 -3.21 4.14
CA LEU A 179 7.11 -4.27 4.22
C LEU A 179 6.39 -4.47 2.87
N PRO A 180 5.92 -5.70 2.56
CA PRO A 180 5.08 -5.88 1.38
C PRO A 180 3.81 -5.04 1.52
N ARG A 181 3.37 -4.45 0.41
CA ARG A 181 2.18 -3.58 0.39
C ARG A 181 0.94 -4.29 0.96
N SER A 182 0.14 -3.57 1.74
CA SER A 182 -1.13 -4.08 2.22
C SER A 182 -2.11 -4.30 1.04
N SER A 183 -3.02 -5.26 1.18
CA SER A 183 -4.05 -5.47 0.14
C SER A 183 -5.14 -4.39 0.17
N THR A 184 -5.15 -3.56 1.21
CA THR A 184 -6.17 -2.54 1.45
C THR A 184 -5.73 -1.16 0.92
N ASP A 185 -4.42 -0.91 0.84
CA ASP A 185 -3.88 0.37 0.41
C ASP A 185 -3.95 0.56 -1.10
N LYS A 186 -4.63 1.62 -1.52
CA LYS A 186 -4.73 2.02 -2.92
C LYS A 186 -3.41 2.64 -3.41
N ARG A 187 -3.16 2.56 -4.73
CA ARG A 187 -2.08 3.29 -5.39
C ARG A 187 -2.37 4.79 -5.38
N SER A 188 -1.38 5.58 -4.98
CA SER A 188 -1.46 7.04 -5.06
C SER A 188 -1.50 7.47 -6.54
N ALA A 189 -2.02 8.67 -6.79
CA ALA A 189 -2.09 9.20 -8.15
C ALA A 189 -0.68 9.41 -8.74
N ASP A 190 0.29 9.79 -7.91
CA ASP A 190 1.67 9.99 -8.30
C ASP A 190 2.35 8.66 -8.66
N GLU A 191 2.16 7.60 -7.87
CA GLU A 191 2.63 6.25 -8.22
C GLU A 191 2.10 5.79 -9.59
N LEU A 192 0.81 6.03 -9.85
CA LEU A 192 0.19 5.67 -11.12
C LEU A 192 0.71 6.53 -12.27
N PHE A 193 0.97 7.81 -12.01
CA PHE A 193 1.52 8.73 -13.00
C PHE A 193 2.96 8.35 -13.36
N ASP A 194 3.79 8.06 -12.37
CA ASP A 194 5.17 7.61 -12.57
C ASP A 194 5.21 6.26 -13.29
N GLU A 195 4.30 5.32 -12.96
CA GLU A 195 4.11 4.07 -13.71
C GLU A 195 3.73 4.33 -15.18
N VAL A 196 2.93 5.37 -15.46
CA VAL A 196 2.61 5.80 -16.84
C VAL A 196 3.81 6.42 -17.55
N LEU A 197 4.69 7.12 -16.82
CA LEU A 197 5.95 7.65 -17.34
C LEU A 197 7.04 6.57 -17.52
N GLY A 198 6.83 5.35 -16.99
CA GLY A 198 7.72 4.20 -17.13
C GLY A 198 8.61 3.91 -15.93
N ALA A 199 8.28 4.45 -14.74
CA ALA A 199 8.92 4.07 -13.49
C ALA A 199 8.47 2.66 -13.04
N ASP A 200 9.33 1.96 -12.31
CA ASP A 200 9.01 0.65 -11.75
C ASP A 200 7.93 0.76 -10.66
N PRO A 201 6.97 -0.20 -10.58
CA PRO A 201 5.90 -0.14 -9.60
C PRO A 201 6.43 -0.32 -8.18
N ILE A 202 6.01 0.56 -7.28
CA ILE A 202 6.38 0.49 -5.86
C ILE A 202 5.62 -0.69 -5.20
N VAL A 203 6.35 -1.75 -4.84
CA VAL A 203 5.81 -2.99 -4.26
C VAL A 203 5.89 -3.00 -2.73
N THR A 204 6.77 -2.18 -2.16
CA THR A 204 6.97 -2.06 -0.72
C THR A 204 6.25 -0.84 -0.16
N SER A 205 5.83 -0.92 1.09
CA SER A 205 5.30 0.22 1.83
C SER A 205 5.68 0.18 3.29
N ARG A 206 5.84 1.36 3.87
CA ARG A 206 6.09 1.51 5.30
C ARG A 206 4.87 1.09 6.12
N GLY A 207 5.08 0.28 7.14
CA GLY A 207 4.04 -0.13 8.09
C GLY A 207 4.20 0.56 9.44
N ASP A 208 3.16 0.50 10.26
CA ASP A 208 3.16 1.05 11.61
C ASP A 208 2.85 -0.06 12.62
N TYR A 209 3.58 -1.17 12.55
CA TYR A 209 3.40 -2.29 13.48
C TYR A 209 4.23 -2.09 14.74
N ILE A 210 3.57 -2.25 15.89
CA ILE A 210 4.19 -2.20 17.22
C ILE A 210 4.05 -3.59 17.85
N PRO A 211 5.16 -4.31 18.09
CA PRO A 211 5.08 -5.65 18.65
C PRO A 211 4.71 -5.62 20.13
N GLU A 212 3.75 -6.46 20.53
CA GLU A 212 3.44 -6.70 21.93
C GLU A 212 4.33 -7.84 22.45
N LEU A 213 5.11 -7.57 23.49
CA LEU A 213 5.95 -8.56 24.15
C LEU A 213 5.13 -9.25 25.24
N ASN A 214 4.74 -10.49 24.98
CA ASN A 214 4.19 -11.39 25.97
C ASN A 214 5.32 -12.31 26.43
N ALA A 215 5.87 -12.03 27.62
CA ALA A 215 6.81 -12.94 28.25
C ALA A 215 6.05 -14.23 28.56
N PHE A 216 6.40 -15.31 27.85
CA PHE A 216 5.90 -16.63 28.21
C PHE A 216 6.73 -17.10 29.39
N ASP A 217 6.30 -16.73 30.61
CA ASP A 217 6.69 -17.47 31.79
C ASP A 217 6.16 -18.89 31.57
N GLY A 218 7.04 -19.80 31.14
CA GLY A 218 6.73 -21.23 31.11
C GLY A 218 6.11 -21.63 32.45
N PRO A 219 5.29 -22.69 32.51
CA PRO A 219 4.57 -23.04 33.73
C PRO A 219 5.59 -23.07 34.87
N ILE A 220 5.46 -22.10 35.78
CA ILE A 220 6.24 -22.04 36.99
C ILE A 220 5.82 -23.33 37.70
N GLN A 221 6.60 -24.40 37.52
CA GLN A 221 6.59 -25.51 38.43
C GLN A 221 7.08 -24.89 39.72
N SER A 222 6.14 -24.35 40.49
CA SER A 222 6.36 -24.03 41.88
C SER A 222 6.86 -25.34 42.47
N ALA A 223 8.18 -25.42 42.70
CA ALA A 223 8.75 -26.52 43.45
C ALA A 223 7.82 -26.69 44.68
N PRO A 224 7.31 -27.90 44.95
CA PRO A 224 6.37 -28.08 46.04
C PRO A 224 7.04 -27.51 47.28
N ARG A 225 6.43 -26.46 47.86
CA ARG A 225 6.83 -25.98 49.17
C ARG A 225 6.64 -27.18 50.08
N VAL A 226 7.75 -27.78 50.49
CA VAL A 226 7.74 -28.81 51.54
C VAL A 226 7.17 -28.09 52.74
N GLN A 227 5.90 -28.36 53.03
CA GLN A 227 5.27 -27.87 54.24
C GLN A 227 5.96 -28.64 55.36
N ASP A 228 6.72 -27.94 56.20
CA ASP A 228 7.22 -28.54 57.43
C ASP A 228 5.99 -28.97 58.23
N ASP A 229 5.88 -30.28 58.49
CA ASP A 229 4.73 -30.85 59.19
C ASP A 229 4.55 -30.14 60.55
N LEU A 230 3.34 -29.63 60.80
CA LEU A 230 3.01 -28.86 62.02
C LEU A 230 3.37 -29.63 63.32
N ILE A 231 3.37 -30.96 63.26
CA ILE A 231 3.74 -31.84 64.37
C ILE A 231 5.23 -31.76 64.69
N ASP A 232 6.10 -31.54 63.69
CA ASP A 232 7.55 -31.36 63.89
C ASP A 232 7.89 -29.95 64.42
N LEU A 233 7.05 -28.96 64.08
CA LEU A 233 7.16 -27.59 64.60
C LEU A 233 6.69 -27.49 66.06
N LEU A 234 5.64 -28.24 66.43
CA LEU A 234 5.13 -28.31 67.81
C LEU A 234 5.96 -29.22 68.72
N SER A 235 6.68 -30.21 68.17
CA SER A 235 7.56 -31.12 68.92
C SER A 235 8.93 -30.52 69.27
N GLY A 236 9.24 -29.32 68.76
CA GLY A 236 10.46 -28.58 69.07
C GLY A 236 11.74 -29.14 68.42
N GLN A 237 11.65 -30.14 67.54
CA GLN A 237 12.82 -30.75 66.88
C GLN A 237 13.10 -30.13 65.51
N SER A 238 13.58 -28.89 65.49
CA SER A 238 14.08 -28.28 64.25
C SER A 238 15.43 -28.87 63.83
N LYS A 239 15.43 -29.87 62.94
CA LYS A 239 16.66 -30.31 62.27
C LYS A 239 17.09 -29.23 61.27
N LYS A 240 18.18 -28.52 61.57
CA LYS A 240 18.86 -27.62 60.63
C LYS A 240 19.32 -28.39 59.39
N ARG A 241 18.52 -28.37 58.32
CA ARG A 241 18.98 -28.75 56.99
C ARG A 241 19.75 -27.57 56.41
N THR A 242 21.07 -27.73 56.31
CA THR A 242 21.93 -26.87 55.49
C THR A 242 21.45 -26.93 54.06
N ALA A 243 20.92 -25.80 53.56
CA ALA A 243 20.59 -25.63 52.16
C ALA A 243 21.88 -25.71 51.34
N THR A 244 22.07 -26.81 50.63
CA THR A 244 23.05 -26.91 49.55
C THR A 244 22.64 -25.89 48.50
N ARG A 245 23.46 -24.84 48.32
CA ARG A 245 23.31 -23.86 47.25
C ARG A 245 23.39 -24.62 45.92
N VAL A 246 22.24 -24.87 45.30
CA VAL A 246 22.17 -25.38 43.93
C VAL A 246 22.89 -24.35 43.06
N ALA A 247 23.99 -24.79 42.44
CA ALA A 247 24.72 -24.01 41.46
C ALA A 247 23.73 -23.53 40.40
N ALA A 248 23.81 -22.24 40.05
CA ALA A 248 23.03 -21.64 38.98
C ALA A 248 23.22 -22.48 37.72
N ALA A 249 22.15 -23.17 37.31
CA ALA A 249 22.06 -23.78 36.00
C ALA A 249 22.20 -22.66 34.95
N PRO A 250 22.82 -22.93 33.79
CA PRO A 250 22.90 -21.95 32.72
C PRO A 250 21.48 -21.51 32.38
N GLU A 251 21.21 -20.22 32.49
CA GLU A 251 19.92 -19.62 32.14
C GLU A 251 19.59 -20.02 30.70
N GLU A 252 18.63 -20.92 30.53
CA GLU A 252 18.10 -21.20 29.21
C GLU A 252 17.53 -19.88 28.65
N PRO A 253 17.76 -19.59 27.36
CA PRO A 253 17.33 -18.33 26.79
C PRO A 253 15.81 -18.23 26.91
N ALA A 254 15.33 -17.31 27.76
CA ALA A 254 13.90 -17.04 27.90
C ALA A 254 13.30 -16.76 26.51
N THR A 255 12.46 -17.68 26.04
CA THR A 255 11.76 -17.59 24.77
C THR A 255 10.60 -16.61 24.93
N ASN A 256 10.82 -15.35 24.57
CA ASN A 256 9.79 -14.32 24.65
C ASN A 256 8.88 -14.40 23.42
N VAL A 257 7.57 -14.33 23.62
CA VAL A 257 6.59 -14.41 22.53
C VAL A 257 6.19 -13.00 22.12
N PHE A 258 6.44 -12.67 20.86
CA PHE A 258 6.07 -11.40 20.25
C PHE A 258 4.78 -11.59 19.47
N SER A 259 3.73 -10.84 19.82
CA SER A 259 2.43 -10.91 19.16
C SER A 259 2.04 -9.60 18.49
N LEU A 260 1.34 -9.72 17.35
CA LEU A 260 0.72 -8.61 16.63
C LEU A 260 -0.74 -8.92 16.33
N THR A 261 -1.62 -7.96 16.58
CA THR A 261 -3.04 -8.01 16.20
C THR A 261 -3.27 -7.22 14.92
N VAL A 262 -3.60 -7.91 13.83
CA VAL A 262 -3.65 -7.31 12.49
C VAL A 262 -4.89 -7.80 11.73
N PRO A 263 -5.50 -7.01 10.82
CA PRO A 263 -6.58 -7.49 9.95
C PRO A 263 -6.16 -8.70 9.10
N LEU A 264 -7.11 -9.59 8.78
CA LEU A 264 -6.84 -10.81 7.98
C LEU A 264 -6.08 -10.56 6.65
N SER A 265 -6.34 -9.42 5.99
CA SER A 265 -5.70 -9.04 4.73
C SER A 265 -4.18 -8.90 4.86
N ASP A 266 -3.69 -8.53 6.05
CA ASP A 266 -2.30 -8.15 6.27
C ASP A 266 -1.51 -9.21 7.05
N LYS A 267 -2.07 -10.42 7.19
CA LYS A 267 -1.41 -11.54 7.88
C LYS A 267 0.01 -11.83 7.36
N LYS A 268 0.20 -11.81 6.04
CA LYS A 268 1.52 -12.03 5.42
C LYS A 268 2.50 -10.92 5.79
N ARG A 269 2.01 -9.68 5.83
CA ARG A 269 2.81 -8.50 6.20
C ARG A 269 3.24 -8.58 7.66
N ALA A 270 2.32 -8.96 8.56
CA ALA A 270 2.60 -9.20 9.97
C ALA A 270 3.64 -10.32 10.19
N GLN A 271 3.56 -11.41 9.41
CA GLN A 271 4.57 -12.48 9.45
C GLN A 271 5.95 -11.97 9.03
N THR A 272 6.03 -11.30 7.87
CA THR A 272 7.31 -10.74 7.40
C THR A 272 7.91 -9.71 8.37
N PHE A 273 7.06 -8.94 9.06
CA PHE A 273 7.52 -8.04 10.11
C PHE A 273 8.13 -8.79 11.29
N LEU A 274 7.45 -9.80 11.82
CA LEU A 274 7.95 -10.58 12.94
C LEU A 274 9.23 -11.35 12.59
N ASP A 275 9.31 -11.90 11.38
CA ASP A 275 10.51 -12.58 10.87
C ASP A 275 11.70 -11.62 10.78
N ARG A 276 11.46 -10.36 10.36
CA ARG A 276 12.50 -9.33 10.31
C ARG A 276 12.94 -8.87 11.69
N VAL A 277 12.00 -8.65 12.62
CA VAL A 277 12.33 -8.32 14.01
C VAL A 277 13.17 -9.45 14.61
N GLN A 278 12.80 -10.71 14.37
CA GLN A 278 13.58 -11.87 14.79
C GLN A 278 14.99 -11.84 14.19
N ALA A 279 15.13 -11.59 12.89
CA ALA A 279 16.44 -11.53 12.24
C ALA A 279 17.31 -10.38 12.80
N LEU A 280 16.76 -9.19 13.01
CA LEU A 280 17.49 -8.03 13.53
C LEU A 280 17.98 -8.26 14.97
N LEU A 281 17.16 -8.89 15.81
CA LEU A 281 17.52 -9.13 17.21
C LEU A 281 18.49 -10.32 17.39
N THR A 282 18.52 -11.28 16.45
CA THR A 282 19.35 -12.49 16.54
C THR A 282 20.68 -12.38 15.79
N VAL A 283 20.71 -11.77 14.60
CA VAL A 283 21.89 -11.76 13.72
C VAL A 283 22.84 -10.64 14.11
N GLU A 284 22.36 -9.39 14.22
CA GLU A 284 23.22 -8.22 14.47
C GLU A 284 22.54 -7.14 15.35
N PRO A 285 22.34 -7.40 16.66
CA PRO A 285 21.75 -6.39 17.55
C PRO A 285 22.65 -5.15 17.75
N GLY A 286 23.95 -5.24 17.45
CA GLY A 286 24.88 -4.11 17.51
C GLY A 286 24.60 -3.00 16.49
N ARG A 287 24.01 -3.34 15.33
CA ARG A 287 23.62 -2.36 14.31
C ARG A 287 22.45 -1.48 14.75
N LEU A 288 21.68 -1.91 15.75
CA LEU A 288 20.51 -1.18 16.25
C LEU A 288 20.89 0.04 17.12
N VAL A 289 22.15 0.13 17.55
CA VAL A 289 22.63 1.19 18.46
C VAL A 289 23.48 2.24 17.74
N LEU A 290 24.08 1.89 16.61
CA LEU A 290 24.92 2.76 15.77
C LEU A 290 24.06 3.61 14.82
#